data_AF-A0A3E1E217-F1
#
_entry.id   AF-A0A3E1E217-F1
#
_cell.length_a   1.000
_cell.length_b   1.000
_cell.length_c   1.000
_cell.angle_alpha   90.00
_cell.angle_beta   90.00
_cell.angle_gamma   90.00
#
_symmetry.space_group_name_H-M   'P 1'
#
loop_
_entity.id
_entity.type
_entity.pdbx_description
1 polymer ?
#
loop_
_entity_poly.entity_id
_entity_poly.type
_entity_poly.pdbx_seq_one_letter_code
_entity_poly.pdbx_strand_id
1 'polypeptide(L)' 'MIKFLHTRIRVADLDRSIGFYEKLGYRLNRRTDKSPAGNQLAFLELEGNDHFMELCYSPEFQ' A
#
# COMPACT_ATOMS: atom_id res chain seq x y z
N MET A 1 -25.12 -1.93 4.12
CA MET A 1 -24.76 -2.05 2.70
C MET A 1 -23.33 -2.58 2.63
N ILE A 2 -23.08 -3.64 1.88
CA ILE A 2 -21.75 -4.28 1.79
C ILE A 2 -20.87 -3.40 0.88
N LYS A 3 -19.63 -3.13 1.30
CA LYS A 3 -18.65 -2.36 0.52
C LYS A 3 -17.29 -3.04 0.53
N PHE A 4 -16.56 -2.95 -0.58
CA PHE A 4 -15.13 -3.29 -0.59
C PHE A 4 -14.34 -2.20 0.11
N LEU A 5 -13.67 -2.54 1.21
CA LEU A 5 -12.98 -1.56 2.05
C LEU A 5 -11.70 -1.03 1.39
N HIS A 6 -10.84 -1.93 0.92
CA HIS A 6 -9.55 -1.61 0.32
C HIS A 6 -9.10 -2.74 -0.61
N THR A 7 -8.12 -2.43 -1.47
CA THR A 7 -7.41 -3.41 -2.29
C THR A 7 -6.01 -3.56 -1.75
N ARG A 8 -5.59 -4.79 -1.45
CA ARG A 8 -4.23 -5.09 -1.01
C ARG A 8 -3.43 -5.72 -2.14
N ILE A 9 -2.22 -5.20 -2.36
CA ILE A 9 -1.27 -5.73 -3.35
C ILE A 9 0.04 -6.05 -2.62
N ARG A 10 0.56 -7.27 -2.81
CA ARG A 10 1.89 -7.60 -2.31
C ARG A 10 2.94 -7.14 -3.32
N VAL A 11 4.01 -6.49 -2.83
CA VAL A 11 5.05 -5.89 -3.66
C VAL A 11 6.44 -6.29 -3.15
N ALA A 12 7.39 -6.46 -4.08
CA ALA A 12 8.77 -6.82 -3.76
C ALA A 12 9.61 -5.62 -3.29
N ASP A 13 9.22 -4.40 -3.68
CA ASP A 13 9.88 -3.15 -3.30
C ASP A 13 8.82 -2.09 -2.97
N LEU A 14 8.71 -1.76 -1.68
CA LEU A 14 7.67 -0.86 -1.19
C LEU A 14 7.87 0.57 -1.69
N ASP A 15 9.10 1.07 -1.68
CA ASP A 15 9.41 2.46 -2.07
C ASP A 15 9.22 2.67 -3.57
N ARG A 16 9.70 1.72 -4.38
CA ARG A 16 9.50 1.77 -5.83
C ARG A 16 8.03 1.71 -6.19
N SER A 17 7.25 0.85 -5.53
CA SER A 17 5.81 0.75 -5.79
C SER A 17 5.07 2.02 -5.35
N ILE A 18 5.39 2.61 -4.20
CA ILE A 18 4.80 3.89 -3.79
C ILE A 18 5.07 4.97 -4.83
N GLY A 19 6.33 5.15 -5.23
CA GLY A 19 6.70 6.15 -6.23
C GLY A 19 6.08 5.92 -7.61
N PHE A 20 5.74 4.68 -7.96
CA PHE A 20 4.94 4.38 -9.15
C PHE A 20 3.50 4.87 -9.00
N TYR A 21 2.82 4.53 -7.90
CA TYR A 21 1.42 4.92 -7.71
C TYR A 21 1.24 6.42 -7.46
N GLU A 22 2.21 7.10 -6.86
CA GLU A 22 2.19 8.56 -6.74
C GLU A 22 2.16 9.26 -8.11
N LYS A 23 2.84 8.70 -9.13
CA LYS A 23 2.75 9.20 -10.51
C LYS A 23 1.38 9.00 -11.16
N LEU A 24 0.56 8.09 -10.60
CA LEU A 24 -0.82 7.84 -11.02
C LEU A 24 -1.84 8.68 -10.22
N GLY A 25 -1.38 9.57 -9.34
CA GLY A 25 -2.23 10.47 -8.56
C GLY A 25 -2.59 9.95 -7.17
N TYR A 26 -2.09 8.79 -6.76
CA TYR A 26 -2.22 8.36 -5.36
C TYR A 26 -1.36 9.22 -4.44
N ARG A 27 -1.77 9.32 -3.18
CA ARG A 27 -1.00 9.95 -2.11
C ARG A 27 -0.74 8.94 -1.02
N LEU A 28 0.50 8.85 -0.56
CA LEU A 28 0.84 8.05 0.62
C LEU A 28 0.20 8.68 1.86
N ASN A 29 -0.72 7.96 2.51
CA ASN A 29 -1.31 8.40 3.78
C ASN A 29 -0.47 7.94 4.97
N ARG A 30 -0.16 6.64 5.05
CA ARG A 30 0.55 6.07 6.21
C ARG A 30 1.45 4.90 5.82
N ARG A 31 2.55 4.73 6.56
CA ARG A 31 3.36 3.51 6.56
C ARG A 31 3.37 2.87 7.95
N THR A 32 3.59 1.57 8.00
CA THR A 32 3.87 0.88 9.26
C THR A 32 5.36 0.68 9.44
N ASP A 33 5.79 0.62 10.70
CA ASP A 33 7.09 0.09 11.03
C ASP A 33 7.21 -1.38 10.60
N LYS A 34 8.45 -1.85 10.52
CA LYS A 34 8.77 -3.23 10.19
C LYS A 34 8.30 -4.16 11.30
N SER A 35 7.45 -5.13 10.96
CA SER A 35 6.98 -6.14 11.92
C SER A 35 8.12 -7.08 12.34
N PRO A 36 7.95 -7.92 13.38
CA PRO A 36 8.93 -8.94 13.75
C PRO A 36 9.25 -9.92 12.61
N ALA A 37 8.30 -10.17 11.71
CA ALA A 37 8.47 -11.00 10.52
C ALA A 37 9.05 -10.22 9.32
N GLY A 38 9.41 -8.95 9.51
CA GLY A 38 9.99 -8.11 8.49
C GLY A 38 9.01 -7.47 7.50
N ASN A 39 7.70 -7.66 7.69
CA ASN A 39 6.69 -7.09 6.80
C ASN A 39 6.54 -5.59 7.03
N GLN A 40 6.23 -4.86 5.96
CA GLN A 40 5.95 -3.43 6.00
C GLN A 40 4.73 -3.15 5.14
N LEU A 41 3.86 -2.22 5.60
CA LEU A 41 2.68 -1.81 4.87
C LEU A 41 2.76 -0.32 4.51
N ALA A 42 2.18 0.03 3.37
CA ALA A 42 1.94 1.40 2.97
C ALA A 42 0.49 1.56 2.48
N PHE A 43 -0.20 2.56 3.01
CA PHE A 43 -1.57 2.87 2.69
C PHE A 43 -1.60 4.09 1.79
N LEU A 44 -2.14 3.92 0.59
CA LEU A 44 -2.27 4.97 -0.41
C LEU A 44 -3.74 5.28 -0.66
N GLU A 45 -4.02 6.56 -0.84
CA GLU A 45 -5.36 7.08 -1.08
C GLU A 45 -5.39 7.80 -2.44
N LEU A 46 -6.56 7.79 -3.06
CA LEU A 46 -6.83 8.56 -4.26
C LEU A 46 -7.92 9.59 -3.92
N GLU A 47 -7.71 10.84 -4.32
CA GLU A 47 -8.64 11.93 -4.00
C GLU A 47 -10.07 11.59 -4.46
N GLY A 48 -11.05 11.86 -3.58
CA GLY A 48 -12.46 11.55 -3.84
C GLY A 48 -12.86 10.09 -3.73
N ASN A 49 -11.97 9.18 -3.29
CA ASN A 49 -12.29 7.76 -3.10
C ASN A 49 -12.24 7.35 -1.63
N ASP A 50 -13.32 6.73 -1.13
CA ASP A 50 -13.36 6.08 0.18
C ASP A 50 -12.57 4.75 0.20
N HIS A 51 -12.37 4.16 -0.98
CA HIS A 51 -11.62 2.92 -1.15
C HIS A 51 -10.13 3.24 -1.29
N PHE A 52 -9.29 2.64 -0.44
CA PHE A 52 -7.85 2.88 -0.43
C PHE A 52 -7.07 1.65 -0.88
N MET A 53 -5.78 1.84 -1.13
CA MET A 53 -4.86 0.79 -1.52
C MET A 53 -3.86 0.49 -0.40
N GLU A 54 -3.65 -0.79 -0.11
CA GLU A 54 -2.63 -1.27 0.83
C GLU A 54 -1.54 -1.99 0.05
N LEU A 55 -0.34 -1.43 0.03
CA LEU A 55 0.84 -2.14 -0.43
C LEU A 55 1.46 -2.90 0.73
N CYS A 56 1.75 -4.17 0.51
CA CYS A 56 2.37 -5.03 1.51
C CYS A 56 3.69 -5.57 1.00
N TYR A 57 4.77 -5.21 1.67
CA TYR A 57 6.08 -5.82 1.48
C TYR A 57 6.29 -6.97 2.47
N SER A 58 6.87 -8.06 1.97
CA SER A 58 7.32 -9.21 2.75
C SER A 58 8.73 -9.60 2.31
N PRO A 59 9.67 -9.90 3.23
CA PRO A 59 11.07 -10.19 2.88
C PRO A 59 11.27 -11.33 1.88
N GLU A 60 10.36 -12.30 1.84
CA GLU A 60 10.44 -13.49 0.99
C GLU A 60 9.67 -13.37 -0.33
N PHE A 61 9.03 -12.22 -0.59
CA PHE A 61 8.24 -12.02 -1.80
C PHE A 61 9.11 -11.50 -2.95
N GLN A 62 9.08 -12.22 -4.09
CA GLN A 62 9.81 -11.88 -5.31
C GLN A 62 8.84 -11.51 -6.44
#